data_AF-A0A7S1ZBP4-F1
#
_entry.id   AF-A0A7S1ZBP4-F1
#
_cell.length_a   1.000
_cell.length_b   1.000
_cell.length_c   1.000
_cell.angle_alpha   90.00
_cell.angle_beta   90.00
_cell.angle_gamma   90.00
#
_symmetry.space_group_name_H-M   'P 1'
#
loop_
_entity.id
_entity.type
_entity.pdbx_description
1 polymer ?
#
loop_
_entity_poly.entity_id
_entity_poly.type
_entity_poly.pdbx_seq_one_letter_code
_entity_poly.pdbx_strand_id
1 'polypeptide(L)'
;GKSRKVLSSNKIPPTRRRRTIREGGKMAEYLRYDSPRSESLAHDFSNRSEIPIAEPIYVLSDEAAESTHDEANLLVDLAEVAAMKDEDFARKKIWFREACSMITEDINTKGAIEVQVRREHLLEDSVDAVLSLSATSLRKIWYIRFVDEDHLKKQHKLKQEWFALALTELCDPHNALFKAQSENGRSSTHINPLSEIFSSHLRYYQFMGRFLGKALFDGIKVPNTIAPYIYKLMSGCPITKNDVQKHCDLFSQMDRVGDVGTLCMNFTIKEMVPFEGWKSIELIQNGHNISVTNNNLSMYKQALLKYLVFGRVKTQMSELLRGIHEVVPR
;
A
#
# COMPACT_ATOMS: atom_id res chain seq x y z
N GLY A 1 30.30 -45.91 -55.92
CA GLY A 1 31.54 -45.35 -56.46
C GLY A 1 32.00 -44.16 -55.63
N LYS A 2 33.21 -44.28 -55.07
CA LYS A 2 34.27 -43.26 -54.88
C LYS A 2 33.91 -41.98 -54.09
N SER A 3 34.37 -41.84 -52.83
CA SER A 3 35.72 -41.39 -52.38
C SER A 3 35.92 -39.87 -52.49
N ARG A 4 35.94 -39.14 -51.36
CA ARG A 4 37.07 -38.88 -50.42
C ARG A 4 38.07 -37.82 -50.90
N LYS A 5 38.22 -36.75 -50.10
CA LYS A 5 39.46 -36.20 -49.47
C LYS A 5 39.15 -34.75 -49.02
N VAL A 6 39.11 -34.39 -47.74
CA VAL A 6 40.12 -34.39 -46.65
C VAL A 6 41.35 -33.54 -46.97
N LEU A 7 41.55 -32.50 -46.14
CA LEU A 7 42.81 -31.91 -45.60
C LEU A 7 42.55 -30.40 -45.37
N SER A 8 42.98 -29.74 -44.31
CA SER A 8 43.82 -30.11 -43.18
C SER A 8 43.66 -29.11 -42.04
N SER A 9 43.81 -29.63 -40.84
CA SER A 9 44.05 -28.96 -39.56
C SER A 9 45.09 -27.84 -39.57
N ASN A 10 44.88 -26.83 -38.74
CA ASN A 10 45.93 -26.25 -37.91
C ASN A 10 45.34 -25.81 -36.56
N LYS A 11 45.29 -26.77 -35.61
CA LYS A 11 45.10 -26.48 -34.19
C LYS A 11 46.45 -26.03 -33.63
N ILE A 12 46.56 -24.76 -33.28
CA ILE A 12 47.68 -24.25 -32.47
C ILE A 12 47.33 -24.54 -31.00
N PRO A 13 48.17 -25.24 -30.22
CA PRO A 13 47.89 -25.50 -28.81
C PRO A 13 48.24 -24.26 -27.98
N PRO A 14 47.45 -23.87 -26.97
CA PRO A 14 47.84 -22.79 -26.07
C PRO A 14 49.00 -23.26 -25.17
N THR A 15 50.09 -22.52 -25.21
CA THR A 15 51.28 -22.69 -24.39
C THR A 15 50.96 -22.42 -22.92
N ARG A 16 50.99 -23.45 -22.07
CA ARG A 16 50.86 -23.34 -20.61
C ARG A 16 52.11 -22.68 -20.01
N ARG A 17 52.01 -21.43 -19.55
CA ARG A 17 52.98 -20.88 -18.57
C ARG A 17 52.43 -21.07 -17.15
N ARG A 18 53.03 -22.00 -16.41
CA ARG A 18 52.83 -22.18 -14.96
C ARG A 18 53.61 -21.11 -14.22
N ARG A 19 52.93 -20.33 -13.36
CA ARG A 19 53.57 -19.67 -12.22
C ARG A 19 52.83 -20.06 -10.96
N THR A 20 53.56 -20.70 -10.06
CA THR A 20 53.10 -21.11 -8.73
C THR A 20 53.46 -20.00 -7.76
N ILE A 21 52.49 -19.43 -7.06
CA ILE A 21 52.72 -18.64 -5.85
C ILE A 21 51.90 -19.31 -4.74
N ARG A 22 52.58 -19.70 -3.67
CA ARG A 22 51.99 -20.32 -2.47
C ARG A 22 51.60 -19.22 -1.51
N GLU A 23 50.35 -19.22 -1.04
CA GLU A 23 49.98 -18.85 0.34
C GLU A 23 48.51 -19.23 0.63
N GLY A 24 48.26 -19.93 1.74
CA GLY A 24 46.93 -20.13 2.36
C GLY A 24 45.93 -21.06 1.64
N GLY A 25 45.87 -22.34 2.03
CA GLY A 25 45.07 -23.38 1.39
C GLY A 25 43.56 -23.11 1.27
N LYS A 26 43.07 -23.00 0.02
CA LYS A 26 41.80 -23.54 -0.53
C LYS A 26 41.81 -23.31 -2.06
N MET A 27 41.49 -24.35 -2.84
CA MET A 27 41.53 -24.34 -4.32
C MET A 27 40.25 -23.70 -4.88
N ALA A 28 40.38 -22.72 -5.78
CA ALA A 28 39.29 -22.28 -6.65
C ALA A 28 39.87 -21.95 -8.05
N GLU A 29 39.37 -22.64 -9.09
CA GLU A 29 39.70 -22.39 -10.49
C GLU A 29 38.97 -21.14 -11.00
N TYR A 30 39.69 -20.17 -11.55
CA TYR A 30 39.12 -19.05 -12.28
C TYR A 30 39.54 -19.14 -13.75
N LEU A 31 38.56 -19.31 -14.64
CA LEU A 31 38.72 -19.16 -16.09
C LEU A 31 38.59 -17.67 -16.43
N ARG A 32 39.67 -17.02 -16.86
CA ARG A 32 39.60 -15.72 -17.54
C ARG A 32 39.55 -15.95 -19.05
N TYR A 33 38.53 -15.42 -19.70
CA TYR A 33 38.48 -15.27 -21.16
C TYR A 33 39.10 -13.93 -21.54
N ASP A 34 40.19 -13.96 -22.31
CA ASP A 34 40.69 -12.79 -23.03
C ASP A 34 39.87 -12.63 -24.32
N SER A 35 39.27 -11.45 -24.51
CA SER A 35 38.54 -11.08 -25.72
C SER A 35 39.49 -10.55 -26.80
N PRO A 36 39.36 -10.94 -28.08
CA PRO A 36 40.18 -10.37 -29.16
C PRO A 36 39.66 -8.99 -29.57
N ARG A 37 40.58 -8.03 -29.73
CA ARG A 37 40.34 -6.74 -30.38
C ARG A 37 40.01 -6.95 -31.86
N SER A 38 38.93 -6.33 -32.34
CA SER A 38 38.81 -5.90 -33.74
C SER A 38 37.95 -4.64 -33.80
N GLU A 39 38.62 -3.56 -34.18
CA GLU A 39 38.23 -2.49 -35.10
C GLU A 39 36.96 -1.66 -34.88
N SER A 40 37.19 -0.36 -35.04
CA SER A 40 36.29 0.77 -34.91
C SER A 40 35.14 0.74 -35.93
N LEU A 41 33.91 0.87 -35.42
CA LEU A 41 32.84 1.59 -36.09
C LEU A 41 32.28 2.60 -35.08
N ALA A 42 32.75 3.84 -35.22
CA ALA A 42 32.16 4.98 -34.56
C ALA A 42 30.77 5.20 -35.17
N HIS A 43 29.72 4.96 -34.38
CA HIS A 43 28.44 5.60 -34.56
C HIS A 43 27.96 6.09 -33.20
N ASP A 44 27.73 7.40 -33.15
CA ASP A 44 27.15 8.16 -32.06
C ASP A 44 25.99 7.44 -31.37
N PHE A 45 26.11 7.22 -30.08
CA PHE A 45 24.97 7.22 -29.16
C PHE A 45 25.42 7.87 -27.84
N SER A 46 25.46 9.19 -27.86
CA SER A 46 25.25 10.00 -26.67
C SER A 46 23.81 9.76 -26.18
N ASN A 47 23.61 8.72 -25.37
CA ASN A 47 22.45 8.63 -24.49
C ASN A 47 22.80 7.70 -23.33
N ARG A 48 23.63 8.20 -22.40
CA ARG A 48 23.64 7.67 -21.05
C ARG A 48 22.36 8.17 -20.38
N SER A 49 21.32 7.35 -20.43
CA SER A 49 20.21 7.48 -19.49
C SER A 49 20.78 7.23 -18.10
N GLU A 50 21.01 8.31 -17.35
CA GLU A 50 21.32 8.25 -15.93
C GLU A 50 20.28 7.38 -15.22
N ILE A 51 20.75 6.43 -14.43
CA ILE A 51 19.90 5.55 -13.62
C ILE A 51 19.25 6.44 -12.56
N PRO A 52 17.90 6.55 -12.49
CA PRO A 52 17.28 7.35 -11.44
C PRO A 52 17.51 6.65 -10.09
N ILE A 53 18.05 7.42 -9.15
CA ILE A 53 18.09 7.11 -7.73
C ILE A 53 16.65 6.81 -7.29
N ALA A 54 16.44 5.72 -6.53
CA ALA A 54 15.13 5.17 -6.18
C ALA A 54 14.11 6.26 -5.76
N GLU A 55 13.22 6.60 -6.69
CA GLU A 55 12.15 7.55 -6.43
C GLU A 55 11.04 6.92 -5.56
N PRO A 56 10.37 7.73 -4.72
CA PRO A 56 9.15 7.32 -4.04
C PRO A 56 8.08 6.87 -5.04
N ILE A 57 7.46 5.70 -4.82
CA ILE A 57 6.64 5.01 -5.85
C ILE A 57 5.35 5.79 -6.21
N TYR A 58 4.83 6.64 -5.34
CA TYR A 58 3.78 7.63 -5.67
C TYR A 58 3.48 8.59 -4.50
N VAL A 59 3.01 9.80 -4.80
CA VAL A 59 2.22 10.68 -3.91
C VAL A 59 0.85 10.76 -4.56
N LEU A 60 -0.25 10.49 -3.84
CA LEU A 60 -1.59 10.72 -4.38
C LEU A 60 -1.69 12.19 -4.82
N SER A 61 -1.67 12.41 -6.14
CA SER A 61 -1.85 13.72 -6.76
C SER A 61 -3.25 14.23 -6.44
N ASP A 62 -3.35 15.50 -6.07
CA ASP A 62 -4.56 16.22 -5.67
C ASP A 62 -5.55 16.44 -6.82
N GLU A 63 -5.99 15.37 -7.46
CA GLU A 63 -7.02 15.40 -8.49
C GLU A 63 -8.35 14.85 -7.92
N ALA A 64 -8.81 15.44 -6.81
CA ALA A 64 -10.18 15.34 -6.31
C ALA A 64 -10.41 16.33 -5.15
N ALA A 65 -10.24 17.63 -5.40
CA ALA A 65 -10.73 18.67 -4.50
C ALA A 65 -11.08 19.92 -5.31
N GLU A 66 -12.21 19.90 -6.01
CA GLU A 66 -12.94 21.16 -6.21
C GLU A 66 -13.47 21.56 -4.83
N SER A 67 -12.68 22.35 -4.09
CA SER A 67 -13.04 22.77 -2.74
C SER A 67 -14.08 23.89 -2.80
N THR A 68 -15.26 23.57 -2.28
CA THR A 68 -16.27 24.56 -1.91
C THR A 68 -15.76 25.39 -0.74
N HIS A 69 -15.96 26.71 -0.85
CA HIS A 69 -15.63 27.87 0.00
C HIS A 69 -15.50 27.79 1.56
N ASP A 70 -15.48 26.62 2.21
CA ASP A 70 -15.40 26.47 3.67
C ASP A 70 -13.99 26.15 4.23
N GLU A 71 -12.94 26.06 3.39
CA GLU A 71 -11.55 25.77 3.81
C GLU A 71 -10.86 26.92 4.56
N ALA A 72 -11.49 28.10 4.68
CA ALA A 72 -10.85 29.31 5.18
C ALA A 72 -10.52 29.31 6.69
N ASN A 73 -10.89 28.28 7.46
CA ASN A 73 -10.74 28.27 8.93
C ASN A 73 -9.92 27.10 9.49
N LEU A 74 -9.17 26.36 8.67
CA LEU A 74 -8.49 25.13 9.09
C LEU A 74 -7.02 25.05 8.66
N LEU A 75 -6.35 26.19 8.57
CA LEU A 75 -4.93 26.23 8.23
C LEU A 75 -4.10 26.04 9.49
N VAL A 76 -3.84 24.78 9.85
CA VAL A 76 -2.53 24.48 10.44
C VAL A 76 -1.50 24.90 9.39
N ASP A 77 -0.60 25.81 9.75
CA ASP A 77 0.38 26.35 8.81
C ASP A 77 1.25 25.19 8.27
N LEU A 78 1.42 25.12 6.94
CA LEU A 78 2.33 24.18 6.29
C LEU A 78 3.75 24.27 6.89
N ALA A 79 4.15 25.46 7.38
CA ALA A 79 5.40 25.65 8.10
C ALA A 79 5.44 24.91 9.45
N GLU A 80 4.32 24.88 10.21
CA GLU A 80 4.22 24.11 11.44
C GLU A 80 4.29 22.61 11.16
N VAL A 81 3.57 22.12 10.13
CA VAL A 81 3.64 20.72 9.72
C VAL A 81 5.07 20.33 9.32
N ALA A 82 5.76 21.21 8.58
CA ALA A 82 7.15 21.00 8.18
C ALA A 82 8.11 20.98 9.37
N ALA A 83 7.93 21.87 10.35
CA ALA A 83 8.74 21.89 11.58
C ALA A 83 8.59 20.59 12.38
N MET A 84 7.40 19.98 12.37
CA MET A 84 7.14 18.72 13.05
C MET A 84 7.73 17.51 12.34
N LYS A 85 8.26 17.62 11.11
CA LYS A 85 8.76 16.47 10.33
C LYS A 85 9.90 15.72 11.02
N ASP A 86 10.87 16.46 11.55
CA ASP A 86 12.10 15.90 12.14
C ASP A 86 12.00 15.68 13.66
N GLU A 87 10.88 16.08 14.27
CA GLU A 87 10.60 15.89 15.69
C GLU A 87 10.36 14.42 16.06
N ASP A 88 10.50 14.12 17.34
CA ASP A 88 10.21 12.79 17.86
C ASP A 88 8.70 12.48 17.89
N PHE A 89 8.36 11.20 18.07
CA PHE A 89 6.96 10.77 18.07
C PHE A 89 6.16 11.39 19.24
N ALA A 90 6.78 11.61 20.39
CA ALA A 90 6.11 12.17 21.55
C ALA A 90 5.67 13.61 21.30
N ARG A 91 6.56 14.42 20.72
CA ARG A 91 6.29 15.82 20.33
C ARG A 91 5.27 15.90 19.22
N LYS A 92 5.41 15.07 18.17
CA LYS A 92 4.40 14.91 17.09
C LYS A 92 3.01 14.61 17.64
N LYS A 93 2.93 13.69 18.60
CA LYS A 93 1.67 13.33 19.24
C LYS A 93 1.06 14.51 20.00
N ILE A 94 1.85 15.24 20.79
CA ILE A 94 1.36 16.40 21.56
C ILE A 94 0.80 17.47 20.61
N TRP A 95 1.60 17.87 19.62
CA TRP A 95 1.19 18.85 18.61
C TRP A 95 -0.08 18.42 17.88
N PHE A 96 -0.19 17.16 17.47
CA PHE A 96 -1.38 16.65 16.80
C PHE A 96 -2.63 16.74 17.69
N ARG A 97 -2.49 16.51 19.01
CA ARG A 97 -3.60 16.67 19.96
C ARG A 97 -4.00 18.14 20.10
N GLU A 98 -3.03 19.04 20.17
CA GLU A 98 -3.27 20.49 20.22
C GLU A 98 -4.03 20.95 18.97
N ALA A 99 -3.56 20.56 17.78
CA ALA A 99 -4.22 20.85 16.50
C ALA A 99 -5.67 20.32 16.46
N CYS A 100 -5.91 19.07 16.87
CA CYS A 100 -7.26 18.52 16.97
C CYS A 100 -8.15 19.30 17.94
N SER A 101 -7.58 19.74 19.07
CA SER A 101 -8.31 20.52 20.07
C SER A 101 -8.74 21.89 19.55
N MET A 102 -7.91 22.54 18.71
CA MET A 102 -8.23 23.85 18.12
C MET A 102 -9.41 23.77 17.14
N ILE A 103 -9.58 22.63 16.48
CA ILE A 103 -10.64 22.42 15.49
C ILE A 103 -11.85 21.63 16.06
N THR A 104 -11.80 21.28 17.35
CA THR A 104 -12.90 20.64 18.06
C THR A 104 -14.02 21.65 18.27
N GLU A 105 -15.24 21.26 17.95
CA GLU A 105 -16.41 22.11 18.14
C GLU A 105 -16.73 22.26 19.63
N ASP A 106 -17.02 23.50 20.07
CA ASP A 106 -17.32 23.80 21.46
C ASP A 106 -18.65 23.14 21.88
N ILE A 107 -18.57 22.28 22.90
CA ILE A 107 -19.70 21.55 23.46
C ILE A 107 -20.78 22.49 24.02
N ASN A 108 -20.40 23.64 24.57
CA ASN A 108 -21.34 24.57 25.19
C ASN A 108 -22.20 25.29 24.15
N THR A 109 -21.67 25.48 22.94
CA THR A 109 -22.35 26.24 21.88
C THR A 109 -22.99 25.34 20.83
N LYS A 110 -22.34 24.22 20.46
CA LYS A 110 -22.82 23.33 19.39
C LYS A 110 -23.25 21.94 19.86
N GLY A 111 -23.16 21.65 21.16
CA GLY A 111 -23.60 20.41 21.77
C GLY A 111 -22.71 19.20 21.46
N ALA A 112 -23.05 18.06 22.05
CA ALA A 112 -22.44 16.77 21.78
C ALA A 112 -23.31 15.93 20.83
N ILE A 113 -22.70 14.94 20.19
CA ILE A 113 -23.40 13.91 19.43
C ILE A 113 -23.61 12.70 20.32
N GLU A 114 -24.82 12.16 20.32
CA GLU A 114 -25.10 10.85 20.90
C GLU A 114 -25.23 9.81 19.78
N VAL A 115 -24.39 8.79 19.83
CA VAL A 115 -24.43 7.63 18.93
C VAL A 115 -25.13 6.50 19.68
N GLN A 116 -26.36 6.22 19.29
CA GLN A 116 -27.17 5.14 19.85
C GLN A 116 -26.99 3.88 19.01
N VAL A 117 -26.66 2.76 19.66
CA VAL A 117 -26.36 1.49 18.98
C VAL A 117 -26.98 0.32 19.73
N ARG A 118 -27.59 -0.62 19.01
CA ARG A 118 -28.03 -1.91 19.56
C ARG A 118 -26.90 -2.91 19.42
N ARG A 119 -26.63 -3.73 20.43
CA ARG A 119 -25.53 -4.72 20.36
C ARG A 119 -25.75 -5.76 19.26
N GLU A 120 -27.01 -6.10 18.99
CA GLU A 120 -27.38 -7.09 17.96
C GLU A 120 -27.27 -6.55 16.53
N HIS A 121 -27.23 -5.23 16.36
CA HIS A 121 -27.12 -4.52 15.08
C HIS A 121 -26.00 -3.49 15.13
N LEU A 122 -24.90 -3.85 15.80
CA LEU A 122 -23.87 -2.91 16.19
C LEU A 122 -23.26 -2.24 14.96
N LEU A 123 -22.88 -3.01 13.95
CA LEU A 123 -22.26 -2.47 12.75
C LEU A 123 -23.24 -1.64 11.92
N GLU A 124 -24.46 -2.12 11.68
CA GLU A 124 -25.45 -1.38 10.88
C GLU A 124 -25.83 -0.05 11.53
N ASP A 125 -26.16 -0.06 12.83
CA ASP A 125 -26.53 1.16 13.57
C ASP A 125 -25.36 2.15 13.59
N SER A 126 -24.13 1.65 13.73
CA SER A 126 -22.92 2.49 13.71
C SER A 126 -22.69 3.15 12.35
N VAL A 127 -22.85 2.38 11.27
CA VAL A 127 -22.70 2.88 9.90
C VAL A 127 -23.72 3.99 9.63
N ASP A 128 -24.99 3.74 9.95
CA ASP A 128 -26.06 4.70 9.71
C ASP A 128 -25.89 5.97 10.56
N ALA A 129 -25.59 5.81 11.85
CA ALA A 129 -25.37 6.94 12.74
C ALA A 129 -24.20 7.82 12.26
N VAL A 130 -23.04 7.23 11.95
CA VAL A 130 -21.83 8.00 11.59
C VAL A 130 -21.91 8.60 10.19
N LEU A 131 -22.52 7.91 9.23
CA LEU A 131 -22.65 8.44 7.87
C LEU A 131 -23.72 9.53 7.75
N SER A 132 -24.71 9.56 8.65
CA SER A 132 -25.70 10.64 8.70
C SER A 132 -25.12 12.00 9.17
N LEU A 133 -23.93 11.99 9.78
CA LEU A 133 -23.30 13.19 10.31
C LEU A 133 -22.68 14.06 9.21
N SER A 134 -22.81 15.37 9.37
CA SER A 134 -22.04 16.37 8.60
C SER A 134 -20.57 16.39 9.03
N ALA A 135 -19.68 16.88 8.16
CA ALA A 135 -18.25 17.01 8.46
C ALA A 135 -17.98 17.80 9.76
N THR A 136 -18.75 18.86 10.02
CA THR A 136 -18.69 19.64 11.27
C THR A 136 -19.10 18.82 12.49
N SER A 137 -20.13 17.96 12.37
CA SER A 137 -20.60 17.10 13.46
C SER A 137 -19.60 15.99 13.80
N LEU A 138 -18.77 15.56 12.85
CA LEU A 138 -17.73 14.56 13.10
C LEU A 138 -16.66 15.06 14.10
N ARG A 139 -16.43 16.37 14.17
CA ARG A 139 -15.47 17.03 15.09
C ARG A 139 -16.06 17.41 16.45
N LYS A 140 -17.34 17.10 16.71
CA LYS A 140 -17.96 17.26 18.04
C LYS A 140 -17.54 16.14 19.00
N ILE A 141 -17.77 16.34 20.29
CA ILE A 141 -17.66 15.27 21.29
C ILE A 141 -18.78 14.26 21.05
N TRP A 142 -18.43 12.96 21.06
CA TRP A 142 -19.39 11.86 20.90
C TRP A 142 -19.56 11.08 22.20
N TYR A 143 -20.81 10.90 22.60
CA TYR A 143 -21.25 9.95 23.62
C TYR A 143 -21.80 8.70 22.96
N ILE A 144 -21.43 7.53 23.48
CA ILE A 144 -21.93 6.26 22.98
C ILE A 144 -22.96 5.72 23.95
N ARG A 145 -24.12 5.32 23.43
CA ARG A 145 -25.21 4.72 24.20
C ARG A 145 -25.61 3.38 23.59
N PHE A 146 -25.47 2.31 24.37
CA PHE A 146 -26.11 1.03 24.04
C PHE A 146 -27.56 1.09 24.51
N VAL A 147 -28.51 0.81 23.60
CA VAL A 147 -29.95 1.08 23.79
C VAL A 147 -30.54 0.43 25.05
N ASP A 148 -30.01 -0.72 25.48
CA ASP A 148 -30.51 -1.49 26.63
C ASP A 148 -29.55 -1.56 27.83
N GLU A 149 -28.57 -0.64 27.91
CA GLU A 149 -27.59 -0.63 29.01
C GLU A 149 -27.66 0.62 29.89
N ASP A 150 -27.52 0.38 31.20
CA ASP A 150 -27.53 1.41 32.22
C ASP A 150 -26.36 2.39 32.06
N HIS A 151 -26.67 3.68 32.14
CA HIS A 151 -25.80 4.78 31.67
C HIS A 151 -24.69 5.16 32.66
N LEU A 152 -24.47 4.35 33.70
CA LEU A 152 -23.49 4.59 34.77
C LEU A 152 -22.05 4.29 34.36
N LYS A 153 -21.82 3.72 33.17
CA LYS A 153 -20.46 3.47 32.65
C LYS A 153 -19.77 4.79 32.27
N LYS A 154 -18.48 4.91 32.60
CA LYS A 154 -17.63 6.03 32.15
C LYS A 154 -17.64 6.07 30.61
N GLN A 155 -18.12 7.16 30.03
CA GLN A 155 -18.27 7.36 28.57
C GLN A 155 -17.01 6.99 27.76
N HIS A 156 -15.82 7.25 28.30
CA HIS A 156 -14.56 6.85 27.68
C HIS A 156 -14.43 5.32 27.47
N LYS A 157 -14.89 4.52 28.44
CA LYS A 157 -14.86 3.05 28.34
C LYS A 157 -15.88 2.54 27.31
N LEU A 158 -17.09 3.11 27.31
CA LEU A 158 -18.12 2.78 26.32
C LEU A 158 -17.63 3.07 24.90
N LYS A 159 -16.96 4.20 24.72
CA LYS A 159 -16.38 4.58 23.43
C LYS A 159 -15.28 3.62 23.00
N GLN A 160 -14.34 3.27 23.88
CA GLN A 160 -13.32 2.26 23.58
C GLN A 160 -13.92 0.89 23.23
N GLU A 161 -14.95 0.47 23.98
CA GLU A 161 -15.67 -0.78 23.73
C GLU A 161 -16.34 -0.76 22.35
N TRP A 162 -17.08 0.30 22.04
CA TRP A 162 -17.71 0.48 20.72
C TRP A 162 -16.68 0.44 19.58
N PHE A 163 -15.56 1.17 19.72
CA PHE A 163 -14.48 1.14 18.74
C PHE A 163 -13.90 -0.28 18.55
N ALA A 164 -13.75 -1.05 19.62
CA ALA A 164 -13.21 -2.40 19.53
C ALA A 164 -14.20 -3.37 18.87
N LEU A 165 -15.47 -3.33 19.29
CA LEU A 165 -16.51 -4.24 18.79
C LEU A 165 -16.85 -3.94 17.32
N ALA A 166 -17.11 -2.67 16.98
CA ALA A 166 -17.47 -2.28 15.62
C ALA A 166 -16.34 -2.59 14.63
N LEU A 167 -15.07 -2.39 15.03
CA LEU A 167 -13.93 -2.76 14.20
C LEU A 167 -13.83 -4.28 14.00
N THR A 168 -14.12 -5.06 15.05
CA THR A 168 -14.08 -6.53 14.98
C THR A 168 -15.12 -7.04 14.00
N GLU A 169 -16.35 -6.55 14.10
CA GLU A 169 -17.45 -6.92 13.21
C GLU A 169 -17.21 -6.43 11.77
N LEU A 170 -16.75 -5.19 11.60
CA LEU A 170 -16.40 -4.66 10.27
C LEU A 170 -15.30 -5.49 9.58
N CYS A 171 -14.32 -5.98 10.34
CA CYS A 171 -13.23 -6.81 9.83
C CYS A 171 -13.57 -8.31 9.77
N ASP A 172 -14.81 -8.69 10.07
CA ASP A 172 -15.24 -10.09 10.00
C ASP A 172 -15.16 -10.60 8.55
N PRO A 173 -14.51 -11.75 8.29
CA PRO A 173 -14.43 -12.35 6.96
C PRO A 173 -15.80 -12.56 6.28
N HIS A 174 -16.88 -12.78 7.04
CA HIS A 174 -18.23 -12.97 6.53
C HIS A 174 -18.79 -11.72 5.83
N ASN A 175 -18.33 -10.52 6.21
CA ASN A 175 -18.74 -9.28 5.58
C ASN A 175 -18.06 -9.04 4.22
N ALA A 176 -17.06 -9.85 3.86
CA ALA A 176 -16.31 -9.76 2.60
C ALA A 176 -15.70 -8.38 2.29
N LEU A 177 -15.63 -7.47 3.28
CA LEU A 177 -15.02 -6.16 3.16
C LEU A 177 -13.49 -6.25 3.28
N PHE A 178 -13.00 -7.04 4.22
CA PHE A 178 -11.57 -7.15 4.47
C PHE A 178 -11.07 -8.58 4.41
N LYS A 179 -9.76 -8.72 4.23
CA LYS A 179 -9.03 -9.99 4.25
C LYS A 179 -7.93 -9.92 5.28
N ALA A 180 -7.94 -10.87 6.21
CA ALA A 180 -6.82 -11.08 7.11
C ALA A 180 -5.67 -11.77 6.37
N GLN A 181 -4.46 -11.25 6.54
CA GLN A 181 -3.21 -11.83 6.07
C GLN A 181 -2.30 -11.98 7.29
N SER A 182 -1.88 -13.21 7.57
CA SER A 182 -0.94 -13.49 8.66
C SER A 182 0.48 -13.58 8.11
N GLU A 183 1.37 -12.75 8.65
CA GLU A 183 2.78 -12.75 8.30
C GLU A 183 3.62 -12.74 9.58
N ASN A 184 4.54 -13.71 9.72
CA ASN A 184 5.44 -13.81 10.88
C ASN A 184 4.72 -13.77 12.24
N GLY A 185 3.54 -14.40 12.33
CA GLY A 185 2.71 -14.45 13.54
C GLY A 185 1.91 -13.18 13.84
N ARG A 186 1.94 -12.18 12.95
CA ARG A 186 1.09 -10.97 13.03
C ARG A 186 0.02 -11.02 11.95
N SER A 187 -1.24 -10.90 12.35
CA SER A 187 -2.36 -10.77 11.42
C SER A 187 -2.61 -9.29 11.10
N SER A 188 -2.63 -8.95 9.82
CA SER A 188 -3.05 -7.65 9.30
C SER A 188 -4.24 -7.79 8.37
N THR A 189 -5.08 -6.76 8.34
CA THR A 189 -6.35 -6.67 7.66
C THR A 189 -6.17 -5.75 6.47
N HIS A 190 -6.43 -6.31 5.29
CA HIS A 190 -6.27 -5.68 3.98
C HIS A 190 -7.63 -5.47 3.35
N ILE A 191 -7.78 -4.43 2.53
CA ILE A 191 -8.98 -4.23 1.72
C ILE A 191 -9.19 -5.45 0.82
N ASN A 192 -10.43 -5.96 0.77
CA ASN A 192 -10.75 -7.05 -0.16
C ASN A 192 -11.05 -6.47 -1.56
N PRO A 193 -10.24 -6.79 -2.59
CA PRO A 193 -10.53 -6.37 -3.97
C PRO A 193 -11.87 -6.93 -4.49
N LEU A 194 -12.37 -8.01 -3.90
CA LEU A 194 -13.65 -8.63 -4.26
C LEU A 194 -14.83 -8.08 -3.46
N SER A 195 -14.64 -7.02 -2.67
CA SER A 195 -15.70 -6.47 -1.82
C SER A 195 -16.92 -5.96 -2.59
N GLU A 196 -16.78 -5.65 -3.88
CA GLU A 196 -17.88 -5.21 -4.75
C GLU A 196 -19.00 -6.27 -4.91
N ILE A 197 -18.71 -7.54 -4.59
CA ILE A 197 -19.75 -8.59 -4.48
C ILE A 197 -20.88 -8.15 -3.52
N PHE A 198 -20.55 -7.31 -2.54
CA PHE A 198 -21.51 -6.68 -1.65
C PHE A 198 -21.86 -5.27 -2.15
N SER A 199 -23.13 -5.06 -2.49
CA SER A 199 -23.60 -3.86 -3.23
C SER A 199 -23.34 -2.52 -2.51
N SER A 200 -23.30 -2.50 -1.18
CA SER A 200 -23.06 -1.29 -0.39
C SER A 200 -21.62 -1.20 0.17
N HIS A 201 -20.66 -1.98 -0.35
CA HIS A 201 -19.30 -2.04 0.20
C HIS A 201 -18.61 -0.67 0.36
N LEU A 202 -18.79 0.25 -0.59
CA LEU A 202 -18.22 1.61 -0.54
C LEU A 202 -18.70 2.39 0.69
N ARG A 203 -19.98 2.22 1.09
CA ARG A 203 -20.56 2.82 2.30
C ARG A 203 -19.77 2.43 3.54
N TYR A 204 -19.36 1.16 3.63
CA TYR A 204 -18.60 0.64 4.77
C TYR A 204 -17.15 1.11 4.77
N TYR A 205 -16.52 1.28 3.61
CA TYR A 205 -15.19 1.90 3.54
C TYR A 205 -15.23 3.38 3.93
N GLN A 206 -16.23 4.13 3.49
CA GLN A 206 -16.43 5.52 3.94
C GLN A 206 -16.64 5.58 5.47
N PHE A 207 -17.47 4.69 6.01
CA PHE A 207 -17.67 4.54 7.46
C PHE A 207 -16.35 4.24 8.17
N MET A 208 -15.60 3.24 7.72
CA MET A 208 -14.27 2.90 8.24
C MET A 208 -13.36 4.12 8.25
N GLY A 209 -13.39 4.92 7.19
CA GLY A 209 -12.64 6.15 7.10
C GLY A 209 -12.99 7.14 8.22
N ARG A 210 -14.27 7.50 8.34
CA ARG A 210 -14.74 8.41 9.40
C ARG A 210 -14.48 7.85 10.80
N PHE A 211 -14.66 6.55 10.97
CA PHE A 211 -14.43 5.83 12.21
C PHE A 211 -12.96 5.92 12.64
N LEU A 212 -12.00 5.61 11.76
CA LEU A 212 -10.58 5.72 12.05
C LEU A 212 -10.14 7.18 12.21
N GLY A 213 -10.66 8.08 11.38
CA GLY A 213 -10.46 9.52 11.54
C GLY A 213 -10.92 9.99 12.92
N LYS A 214 -12.08 9.54 13.39
CA LYS A 214 -12.60 9.87 14.71
C LYS A 214 -11.80 9.26 15.86
N ALA A 215 -11.37 8.00 15.72
CA ALA A 215 -10.46 7.38 16.70
C ALA A 215 -9.16 8.18 16.82
N LEU A 216 -8.59 8.57 15.67
CA LEU A 216 -7.39 9.39 15.60
C LEU A 216 -7.63 10.77 16.22
N PHE A 217 -8.72 11.45 15.88
CA PHE A 217 -9.10 12.77 16.40
C PHE A 217 -9.25 12.77 17.93
N ASP A 218 -9.97 11.79 18.47
CA ASP A 218 -10.27 11.70 19.91
C ASP A 218 -9.14 11.06 20.73
N GLY A 219 -8.13 10.48 20.08
CA GLY A 219 -7.00 9.84 20.76
C GLY A 219 -7.37 8.47 21.34
N ILE A 220 -8.35 7.81 20.72
CA ILE A 220 -8.77 6.47 21.09
C ILE A 220 -7.86 5.45 20.42
N LYS A 221 -7.32 4.53 21.24
CA LYS A 221 -6.57 3.38 20.74
C LYS A 221 -7.53 2.35 20.19
N VAL A 222 -7.44 2.07 18.90
CA VAL A 222 -8.10 0.92 18.27
C VAL A 222 -7.14 -0.29 18.22
N PRO A 223 -7.64 -1.54 18.26
CA PRO A 223 -6.83 -2.72 18.01
C PRO A 223 -6.07 -2.59 16.69
N ASN A 224 -4.75 -2.83 16.72
CA ASN A 224 -3.92 -2.71 15.52
C ASN A 224 -4.09 -3.96 14.65
N THR A 225 -5.08 -3.93 13.78
CA THR A 225 -5.31 -4.96 12.77
C THR A 225 -5.10 -4.42 11.37
N ILE A 226 -4.88 -3.12 11.13
CA ILE A 226 -4.88 -2.56 9.77
C ILE A 226 -3.51 -2.70 9.11
N ALA A 227 -3.49 -3.01 7.82
CA ALA A 227 -2.26 -3.17 7.07
C ALA A 227 -1.42 -1.87 6.98
N PRO A 228 -0.07 -1.94 7.15
CA PRO A 228 0.79 -0.76 7.24
C PRO A 228 0.70 0.23 6.06
N TYR A 229 0.47 -0.27 4.84
CA TYR A 229 0.38 0.59 3.65
C TYR A 229 -0.81 1.56 3.72
N ILE A 230 -1.88 1.22 4.45
CA ILE A 230 -3.04 2.09 4.64
C ILE A 230 -2.62 3.34 5.43
N TYR A 231 -1.84 3.19 6.50
CA TYR A 231 -1.32 4.34 7.26
C TYR A 231 -0.40 5.23 6.44
N LYS A 232 0.45 4.63 5.60
CA LYS A 232 1.31 5.41 4.69
C LYS A 232 0.45 6.25 3.75
N LEU A 233 -0.64 5.69 3.23
CA LEU A 233 -1.54 6.41 2.35
C LEU A 233 -2.33 7.51 3.02
N MET A 234 -2.79 7.28 4.24
CA MET A 234 -3.41 8.32 5.06
C MET A 234 -2.49 9.53 5.24
N SER A 235 -1.18 9.31 5.36
CA SER A 235 -0.19 10.37 5.54
C SER A 235 0.43 10.89 4.24
N GLY A 236 -0.10 10.50 3.06
CA GLY A 236 0.48 10.85 1.76
C GLY A 236 1.90 10.30 1.53
N CYS A 237 2.35 9.37 2.37
CA CYS A 237 3.67 8.79 2.31
C CYS A 237 3.75 7.76 1.18
N PRO A 238 4.84 7.75 0.40
CA PRO A 238 4.99 6.86 -0.73
C PRO A 238 5.17 5.42 -0.27
N ILE A 239 4.46 4.51 -0.90
CA ILE A 239 4.69 3.07 -0.75
C ILE A 239 6.04 2.71 -1.35
N THR A 240 6.75 1.79 -0.74
CA THR A 240 8.07 1.33 -1.17
C THR A 240 8.02 -0.17 -1.47
N LYS A 241 9.03 -0.68 -2.17
CA LYS A 241 9.16 -2.12 -2.45
C LYS A 241 9.15 -2.95 -1.16
N ASN A 242 9.79 -2.44 -0.09
CA ASN A 242 9.86 -3.12 1.21
C ASN A 242 8.51 -3.32 1.89
N ASP A 243 7.55 -2.42 1.65
CA ASP A 243 6.22 -2.51 2.26
C ASP A 243 5.42 -3.71 1.73
N VAL A 244 5.79 -4.24 0.57
CA VAL A 244 4.97 -5.21 -0.17
C VAL A 244 5.73 -6.47 -0.56
N GLN A 245 7.06 -6.42 -0.61
CA GLN A 245 7.88 -7.63 -0.76
C GLN A 245 7.63 -8.66 0.35
N LYS A 246 7.18 -8.18 1.51
CA LYS A 246 6.67 -8.97 2.64
C LYS A 246 5.32 -9.65 2.39
N HIS A 247 4.51 -9.09 1.48
CA HIS A 247 3.14 -9.52 1.23
C HIS A 247 2.98 -10.39 -0.02
N CYS A 248 4.02 -10.56 -0.84
CA CYS A 248 3.91 -11.16 -2.16
C CYS A 248 4.94 -12.28 -2.37
N ASP A 249 4.55 -13.51 -2.05
CA ASP A 249 5.38 -14.72 -2.31
C ASP A 249 5.79 -14.83 -3.78
N LEU A 250 4.96 -14.31 -4.70
CA LEU A 250 5.23 -14.29 -6.14
C LEU A 250 6.58 -13.63 -6.46
N PHE A 251 6.96 -12.55 -5.77
CA PHE A 251 8.25 -11.90 -6.05
C PHE A 251 9.43 -12.81 -5.73
N SER A 252 9.36 -13.53 -4.60
CA SER A 252 10.38 -14.49 -4.21
C SER A 252 10.45 -15.68 -5.16
N GLN A 253 9.30 -16.13 -5.69
CA GLN A 253 9.25 -17.20 -6.68
C GLN A 253 9.91 -16.77 -7.99
N MET A 254 9.61 -15.55 -8.47
CA MET A 254 10.22 -15.00 -9.69
C MET A 254 11.74 -14.84 -9.57
N ASP A 255 12.25 -14.46 -8.39
CA ASP A 255 13.70 -14.34 -8.15
C ASP A 255 14.44 -15.68 -8.19
N ARG A 256 13.73 -16.79 -7.98
CA ARG A 256 14.31 -18.14 -7.98
C ARG A 256 14.35 -18.77 -9.37
N VAL A 257 13.56 -18.25 -10.31
CA VAL A 257 13.54 -18.71 -11.70
C VAL A 257 14.63 -17.96 -12.45
N GLY A 258 15.83 -18.55 -12.53
CA GLY A 258 17.02 -17.87 -13.05
C GLY A 258 16.84 -17.21 -14.44
N ASP A 259 16.00 -17.78 -15.31
CA ASP A 259 15.52 -17.11 -16.52
C ASP A 259 13.98 -17.00 -16.52
N VAL A 260 13.48 -15.82 -16.17
CA VAL A 260 12.05 -15.54 -16.10
C VAL A 260 11.36 -15.59 -17.47
N GLY A 261 12.11 -15.47 -18.58
CA GLY A 261 11.54 -15.58 -19.93
C GLY A 261 10.90 -16.94 -20.20
N THR A 262 11.37 -17.97 -19.52
CA THR A 262 10.79 -19.33 -19.58
C THR A 262 9.37 -19.43 -19.02
N LEU A 263 8.94 -18.45 -18.22
CA LEU A 263 7.57 -18.39 -17.69
C LEU A 263 6.57 -17.84 -18.71
N CYS A 264 7.04 -17.34 -19.86
CA CYS A 264 6.22 -16.80 -20.94
C CYS A 264 5.18 -15.76 -20.47
N MET A 265 5.54 -14.96 -19.46
CA MET A 265 4.70 -13.90 -18.93
C MET A 265 4.79 -12.64 -19.81
N ASN A 266 3.77 -11.80 -19.73
CA ASN A 266 3.76 -10.44 -20.25
C ASN A 266 3.35 -9.48 -19.13
N PHE A 267 3.24 -8.18 -19.40
CA PHE A 267 2.84 -7.19 -18.39
C PHE A 267 1.31 -7.18 -18.15
N THR A 268 0.76 -8.36 -17.87
CA THR A 268 -0.64 -8.53 -17.48
C THR A 268 -0.75 -9.40 -16.22
N ILE A 269 -1.86 -9.28 -15.52
CA ILE A 269 -2.23 -10.18 -14.42
C ILE A 269 -3.61 -10.75 -14.68
N LYS A 270 -3.76 -12.06 -14.44
CA LYS A 270 -5.06 -12.72 -14.45
C LYS A 270 -5.69 -12.63 -13.06
N GLU A 271 -6.82 -11.93 -12.95
CA GLU A 271 -7.54 -11.76 -11.68
C GLU A 271 -9.05 -11.98 -11.89
N MET A 272 -9.74 -12.39 -10.84
CA MET A 272 -11.19 -12.45 -10.81
C MET A 272 -11.73 -11.04 -10.53
N VAL A 273 -12.53 -10.52 -11.45
CA VAL A 273 -13.25 -9.26 -11.27
C VAL A 273 -14.70 -9.57 -10.90
N PRO A 274 -15.25 -8.94 -9.84
CA PRO A 274 -16.64 -9.13 -9.43
C PRO A 274 -17.61 -8.99 -10.60
N PHE A 275 -18.56 -9.91 -10.72
CA PHE A 275 -19.58 -9.97 -11.79
C PHE A 275 -19.07 -10.16 -13.23
N GLU A 276 -17.78 -9.96 -13.49
CA GLU A 276 -17.19 -10.06 -14.83
C GLU A 276 -16.34 -11.33 -15.04
N GLY A 277 -16.02 -12.05 -13.97
CA GLY A 277 -15.25 -13.29 -14.01
C GLY A 277 -13.75 -13.07 -14.18
N TRP A 278 -13.05 -14.06 -14.74
CA TRP A 278 -11.60 -13.99 -14.92
C TRP A 278 -11.23 -13.05 -16.06
N LYS A 279 -10.50 -11.97 -15.74
CA LYS A 279 -9.97 -11.03 -16.73
C LYS A 279 -8.45 -11.00 -16.71
N SER A 280 -7.89 -10.63 -17.87
CA SER A 280 -6.48 -10.27 -17.99
C SER A 280 -6.39 -8.74 -17.91
N ILE A 281 -5.76 -8.25 -16.86
CA ILE A 281 -5.61 -6.81 -16.59
C ILE A 281 -4.22 -6.38 -17.00
N GLU A 282 -4.12 -5.34 -17.83
CA GLU A 282 -2.84 -4.76 -18.20
C GLU A 282 -2.22 -3.98 -17.03
N LEU A 283 -0.96 -4.28 -16.69
CA LEU A 283 -0.23 -3.59 -15.63
C LEU A 283 0.38 -2.27 -16.11
N ILE A 284 0.66 -2.17 -17.41
CA ILE A 284 1.12 -0.99 -18.13
C ILE A 284 0.40 -0.91 -19.48
N GLN A 285 0.43 0.25 -20.12
CA GLN A 285 -0.17 0.43 -21.45
C GLN A 285 0.40 -0.56 -22.47
N ASN A 286 -0.48 -1.26 -23.20
CA ASN A 286 -0.12 -2.31 -24.17
C ASN A 286 0.69 -3.45 -23.54
N GLY A 287 0.49 -3.71 -22.24
CA GLY A 287 1.25 -4.69 -21.48
C GLY A 287 1.13 -6.12 -22.01
N HIS A 288 0.02 -6.46 -22.69
CA HIS A 288 -0.15 -7.79 -23.31
C HIS A 288 0.91 -8.12 -24.39
N ASN A 289 1.47 -7.10 -25.05
CA ASN A 289 2.47 -7.27 -26.11
C ASN A 289 3.92 -7.25 -25.60
N ILE A 290 4.13 -6.98 -24.31
CA ILE A 290 5.46 -6.81 -23.73
C ILE A 290 5.79 -8.04 -22.92
N SER A 291 6.67 -8.90 -23.41
CA SER A 291 7.13 -10.09 -22.68
C SER A 291 8.00 -9.72 -21.47
N VAL A 292 7.83 -10.45 -20.37
CA VAL A 292 8.68 -10.33 -19.19
C VAL A 292 9.98 -11.11 -19.41
N THR A 293 11.10 -10.44 -19.19
CA THR A 293 12.47 -10.95 -19.34
C THR A 293 13.29 -10.53 -18.12
N ASN A 294 14.46 -11.12 -17.91
CA ASN A 294 15.33 -10.74 -16.79
C ASN A 294 15.70 -9.24 -16.82
N ASN A 295 15.77 -8.63 -18.01
CA ASN A 295 16.10 -7.21 -18.17
C ASN A 295 14.99 -6.26 -17.70
N ASN A 296 13.72 -6.65 -17.87
CA ASN A 296 12.56 -5.80 -17.51
C ASN A 296 11.78 -6.31 -16.28
N LEU A 297 12.25 -7.39 -15.64
CA LEU A 297 11.63 -8.00 -14.47
C LEU A 297 11.40 -6.99 -13.34
N SER A 298 12.35 -6.08 -13.11
CA SER A 298 12.24 -5.04 -12.10
C SER A 298 11.09 -4.06 -12.36
N MET A 299 10.78 -3.77 -13.63
CA MET A 299 9.65 -2.93 -14.04
C MET A 299 8.34 -3.69 -13.87
N TYR A 300 8.28 -4.96 -14.29
CA TYR A 300 7.11 -5.81 -14.10
C TYR A 300 6.72 -5.90 -12.63
N LYS A 301 7.69 -6.16 -11.74
CA LYS A 301 7.45 -6.21 -10.28
C LYS A 301 6.89 -4.91 -9.73
N GLN A 302 7.37 -3.76 -10.23
CA GLN A 302 6.87 -2.45 -9.81
C GLN A 302 5.45 -2.18 -10.31
N ALA A 303 5.14 -2.54 -11.55
CA ALA A 303 3.79 -2.39 -12.11
C ALA A 303 2.79 -3.30 -11.40
N LEU A 304 3.17 -4.57 -11.18
CA LEU A 304 2.38 -5.53 -10.42
C LEU A 304 2.14 -5.07 -8.98
N LEU A 305 3.20 -4.59 -8.32
CA LEU A 305 3.14 -4.00 -6.98
C LEU A 305 2.11 -2.85 -6.91
N LYS A 306 2.22 -1.89 -7.83
CA LYS A 306 1.31 -0.75 -7.92
C LYS A 306 -0.14 -1.23 -8.08
N TYR A 307 -0.38 -2.19 -8.96
CA TYR A 307 -1.71 -2.73 -9.18
C TYR A 307 -2.27 -3.43 -7.93
N LEU A 308 -1.49 -4.28 -7.27
CA LEU A 308 -1.95 -5.09 -6.13
C LEU A 308 -2.30 -4.27 -4.88
N VAL A 309 -1.60 -3.15 -4.65
CA VAL A 309 -1.83 -2.28 -3.47
C VAL A 309 -2.78 -1.14 -3.77
N PHE A 310 -2.85 -0.69 -5.02
CA PHE A 310 -3.65 0.47 -5.42
C PHE A 310 -4.69 0.15 -6.47
N GLY A 311 -4.23 -0.28 -7.65
CA GLY A 311 -5.07 -0.35 -8.84
C GLY A 311 -6.37 -1.11 -8.59
N ARG A 312 -6.25 -2.31 -8.00
CA ARG A 312 -7.39 -3.20 -7.77
C ARG A 312 -8.29 -2.84 -6.58
N VAL A 313 -7.90 -1.88 -5.76
CA VAL A 313 -8.67 -1.42 -4.58
C VAL A 313 -8.89 0.09 -4.58
N LYS A 314 -8.75 0.73 -5.75
CA LYS A 314 -8.73 2.20 -5.86
C LYS A 314 -10.00 2.83 -5.30
N THR A 315 -11.17 2.34 -5.67
CA THR A 315 -12.46 2.90 -5.25
C THR A 315 -12.69 2.74 -3.75
N GLN A 316 -12.41 1.55 -3.20
CA GLN A 316 -12.49 1.28 -1.77
C GLN A 316 -11.53 2.16 -0.96
N MET A 317 -10.29 2.30 -1.43
CA MET A 317 -9.27 3.13 -0.80
C MET A 317 -9.65 4.60 -0.82
N SER A 318 -10.16 5.10 -1.94
CA SER A 318 -10.64 6.48 -2.06
C SER A 318 -11.73 6.81 -1.06
N GLU A 319 -12.72 5.92 -0.88
CA GLU A 319 -13.79 6.11 0.11
C GLU A 319 -13.27 6.11 1.54
N LEU A 320 -12.35 5.19 1.87
CA LEU A 320 -11.71 5.14 3.18
C LEU A 320 -10.92 6.41 3.48
N LEU A 321 -10.07 6.87 2.55
CA LEU A 321 -9.27 8.08 2.73
C LEU A 321 -10.15 9.32 2.82
N ARG A 322 -11.20 9.41 1.97
CA ARG A 322 -12.20 10.49 2.03
C ARG A 322 -12.83 10.58 3.42
N GLY A 323 -13.30 9.46 3.95
CA GLY A 323 -13.90 9.42 5.29
C GLY A 323 -12.93 9.87 6.39
N ILE A 324 -11.64 9.53 6.29
CA ILE A 324 -10.61 9.98 7.26
C ILE A 324 -10.48 11.50 7.19
N HIS A 325 -10.33 12.03 5.97
CA HIS A 325 -10.07 13.45 5.73
C HIS A 325 -11.28 14.36 6.02
N GLU A 326 -12.50 13.82 6.01
CA GLU A 326 -13.69 14.52 6.52
C GLU A 326 -13.60 14.82 8.03
N VAL A 327 -12.83 14.04 8.80
CA VAL A 327 -12.64 14.21 10.25
C VAL A 327 -11.32 14.90 10.58
N VAL A 328 -10.22 14.35 10.04
CA VAL A 328 -8.84 14.81 10.27
C VAL A 328 -8.30 15.37 8.96
N PRO A 329 -8.16 16.69 8.83
CA PRO A 329 -7.64 17.32 7.62
C PRO A 329 -6.28 16.76 7.21
N ARG A 330 -5.99 16.79 5.90
CA ARG A 330 -4.78 16.19 5.32
C ARG A 330 -3.49 16.83 5.82
#